data_AF-A0A2G5KBN0-F1
#
_entry.id   AF-A0A2G5KBN0-F1
#
_cell.length_a   1.000
_cell.length_b   1.000
_cell.length_c   1.000
_cell.angle_alpha   90.00
_cell.angle_beta   90.00
_cell.angle_gamma   90.00
#
_symmetry.space_group_name_H-M   'P 1'
#
loop_
_entity.id
_entity.type
_entity.pdbx_description
1 polymer ?
#
loop_
_entity_poly.entity_id
_entity_poly.type
_entity_poly.pdbx_seq_one_letter_code
_entity_poly.pdbx_strand_id
1 'polypeptide(L)'
;MWSNLSFENSEWFTVVVLTALLLWGIFVWKTWNGRAETRFYLNGFVGFVAVLCLSLLFLRPTFLQKARGEAILLTKGYQKETLDSIKRTNRRISVLDYRPGMDLSPTLDSMDHVFILGHGVREYDLWQFTRGHISFIPSEVSEGIVRLNYNQRAQVGDDLMVEGIYKNQDPQTKLILKGPGGDALDSVMVSGTGNQRFQLKTNLKARGKFLYHVQSNNPADTIKTNPLPVYVDGNTPLNILIINEFPSFETKYLKNFLSLEGHRVIVKTKLTKQKYKFEYFNSDRLPIYSLNRDNIASIDLIVFDDRSLNNLSKTEQAVLSEAVNTEGLGLFVQQTGNRFQTKNGVGDFDVLPVEENTLKIEAGTKPLLEKYQVDFTTTGLTAMRFGNYGYSKQIGHGRIGTTTLKNTYQLVLDGKHSEYKEIWTSMINGVRKLSRKMTMFRSDFNWAFVNVPYEFCLFTSEVNPNVGFGNQYQVPLIKNPVVFEEWQGTVYPKNKGWHQLVPQWDSIHTQNFYVMDEGRWNALTNQNTLKLNKRFFNSAVSSYQDKFLPQRIPSIWFFVVFLSAMAYLWLVPKLR
;
A
#
# COMPACT_ATOMS: atom_id res chain seq x y z
N MET A 1 46.58 22.12 8.69
CA MET A 1 46.62 21.25 9.90
C MET A 1 45.76 21.75 11.05
N TRP A 2 45.55 23.07 11.22
CA TRP A 2 44.74 23.63 12.32
C TRP A 2 43.22 23.71 12.05
N SER A 3 42.77 23.43 10.82
CA SER A 3 41.35 23.50 10.41
C SER A 3 40.47 22.36 10.93
N ASN A 4 41.04 21.34 11.58
CA ASN A 4 40.33 20.11 11.97
C ASN A 4 40.35 19.87 13.49
N LEU A 5 40.68 20.90 14.28
CA LEU A 5 40.69 20.83 15.74
C LEU A 5 39.29 21.19 16.26
N SER A 6 38.67 20.28 17.00
CA SER A 6 37.38 20.51 17.69
C SER A 6 37.54 20.22 19.18
N PHE A 7 36.64 20.73 20.01
CA PHE A 7 36.66 20.55 21.46
C PHE A 7 35.42 19.77 21.90
N GLU A 8 35.59 18.72 22.71
CA GLU A 8 34.47 17.92 23.23
C GLU A 8 33.53 18.78 24.11
N ASN A 9 34.11 19.75 24.83
CA ASN A 9 33.36 20.68 25.69
C ASN A 9 33.28 22.09 25.07
N SER A 10 32.93 22.20 23.79
CA SER A 10 32.89 23.48 23.06
C SER A 10 31.93 24.51 23.69
N GLU A 11 30.84 24.06 24.30
CA GLU A 11 29.86 24.91 25.01
C GLU A 11 30.49 25.73 26.14
N TRP A 12 31.56 25.21 26.76
CA TRP A 12 32.27 25.86 27.87
C TRP A 12 33.46 26.70 27.41
N PHE A 13 33.74 26.77 26.10
CA PHE A 13 34.94 27.40 25.56
C PHE A 13 35.10 28.84 26.07
N THR A 14 34.05 29.65 25.94
CA THR A 14 34.07 31.06 26.36
C THR A 14 34.32 31.21 27.87
N VAL A 15 33.66 30.38 28.69
CA VAL A 15 33.81 30.43 30.15
C VAL A 15 35.21 30.01 30.57
N VAL A 16 35.77 28.98 29.94
CA VAL A 16 37.12 28.48 30.24
C VAL A 16 38.18 29.49 29.82
N VAL A 17 38.02 30.16 28.68
CA VAL A 17 38.95 31.21 28.24
C VAL A 17 38.91 32.42 29.17
N LEU A 18 37.72 32.87 29.58
CA LEU A 18 37.59 34.01 30.50
C LEU A 18 38.17 33.70 31.89
N THR A 19 37.89 32.51 32.42
CA THR A 19 38.46 32.07 33.72
C THR A 19 39.97 31.88 33.63
N ALA A 20 40.51 31.37 32.52
CA ALA A 20 41.93 31.27 32.27
C ALA A 20 42.62 32.64 32.24
N LEU A 21 42.06 33.61 31.52
CA LEU A 21 42.59 34.98 31.47
C LEU A 21 42.55 35.65 32.85
N LEU A 22 41.48 35.43 33.62
CA LEU A 22 41.36 35.93 34.99
C LEU A 22 42.40 35.30 35.92
N LEU A 23 42.55 33.98 35.90
CA LEU A 23 43.55 33.26 36.71
C LEU A 23 44.98 33.69 36.37
N TRP A 24 45.27 33.84 35.08
CA TRP A 24 46.57 34.34 34.63
C TRP A 24 46.80 35.80 35.04
N GLY A 25 45.80 36.67 34.91
CA GLY A 25 45.86 38.06 35.35
C GLY A 25 46.10 38.20 36.86
N ILE A 26 45.40 37.41 37.69
CA ILE A 26 45.62 37.35 39.14
C ILE A 26 47.04 36.87 39.46
N PHE A 27 47.53 35.85 38.75
CA PHE A 27 48.89 35.35 38.93
C PHE A 27 49.93 36.43 38.61
N VAL A 28 49.80 37.11 37.46
CA VAL A 28 50.68 38.21 37.05
C VAL A 28 50.65 39.33 38.09
N TRP A 29 49.48 39.75 38.55
CA TRP A 29 49.32 40.78 39.59
C TRP A 29 49.99 40.39 40.91
N LYS A 30 49.78 39.16 41.39
CA LYS A 30 50.41 38.67 42.62
C LYS A 30 51.93 38.58 42.52
N THR A 31 52.46 38.31 41.33
CA THR A 31 53.91 38.23 41.08
C THR A 31 54.57 39.59 40.85
N TRP A 32 53.79 40.67 40.76
CA TRP A 32 54.29 42.02 40.50
C TRP A 32 54.83 42.70 41.76
N ASN A 33 56.15 42.84 41.88
CA ASN A 33 56.82 43.54 42.98
C ASN A 33 57.31 44.96 42.62
N GLY A 34 56.74 45.58 41.56
CA GLY A 34 57.06 46.97 41.17
C GLY A 34 58.29 47.16 40.26
N ARG A 35 59.04 46.10 39.93
CA ARG A 35 60.15 46.11 38.95
C ARG A 35 60.04 44.95 37.97
N ALA A 36 60.07 45.25 36.67
CA ALA A 36 59.93 44.26 35.60
C ALA A 36 61.30 43.66 35.21
N GLU A 37 61.85 42.80 36.06
CA GLU A 37 63.07 42.04 35.75
C GLU A 37 62.79 40.92 34.73
N THR A 38 63.81 40.42 34.02
CA THR A 38 63.69 39.34 33.02
C THR A 38 62.98 38.09 33.55
N ARG A 39 63.11 37.82 34.86
CA ARG A 39 62.45 36.68 35.54
C ARG A 39 60.95 36.87 35.72
N PHE A 40 60.47 38.11 35.81
CA PHE A 40 59.04 38.42 35.87
C PHE A 40 58.35 38.00 34.57
N TYR A 41 58.94 38.33 33.42
CA TYR A 41 58.43 37.91 32.11
C TYR A 41 58.48 36.39 31.94
N LEU A 42 59.56 35.73 32.40
CA LEU A 42 59.69 34.27 32.33
C LEU A 42 58.64 33.55 33.21
N ASN A 43 58.46 33.99 34.45
CA ASN A 43 57.46 33.41 35.36
C ASN A 43 56.03 33.68 34.86
N GLY A 44 55.76 34.87 34.30
CA GLY A 44 54.49 35.20 33.67
C GLY A 44 54.19 34.31 32.47
N PHE A 45 55.19 34.01 31.64
CA PHE A 45 55.07 33.09 30.51
C PHE A 45 54.86 31.63 30.96
N VAL A 46 55.61 31.14 31.95
CA VAL A 46 55.40 29.78 32.48
C VAL A 46 54.03 29.65 33.15
N GLY A 47 53.56 30.70 33.84
CA GLY A 47 52.20 30.78 34.38
C GLY A 47 51.14 30.74 33.29
N PHE A 48 51.36 31.44 32.17
CA PHE A 48 50.48 31.36 30.99
C PHE A 48 50.41 29.94 30.43
N VAL A 49 51.56 29.29 30.23
CA VAL A 49 51.64 27.91 29.72
C VAL A 49 50.92 26.93 30.64
N ALA A 50 51.05 27.10 31.96
CA ALA A 50 50.34 26.26 32.93
C ALA A 50 48.82 26.43 32.85
N VAL A 51 48.33 27.67 32.86
CA VAL A 51 46.90 27.95 32.75
C VAL A 51 46.35 27.45 31.42
N LEU A 52 47.08 27.63 30.32
CA LEU A 52 46.71 27.12 29.01
C LEU A 52 46.61 25.58 29.01
N CYS A 53 47.55 24.87 29.62
CA CYS A 53 47.49 23.41 29.73
C CYS A 53 46.32 22.94 30.59
N LEU A 54 46.00 23.66 31.67
CA LEU A 54 44.82 23.40 32.51
C LEU A 54 43.52 23.59 31.71
N SER A 55 43.42 24.67 30.93
CA SER A 55 42.29 24.92 30.03
C SER A 55 42.14 23.82 28.98
N LEU A 56 43.25 23.36 28.39
CA LEU A 56 43.25 22.28 27.40
C LEU A 56 42.88 20.90 28.01
N LEU A 57 43.22 20.66 29.28
CA LEU A 57 42.75 19.46 30.01
C LEU A 57 41.22 19.43 30.18
N PHE A 58 40.62 20.58 30.42
CA PHE A 58 39.17 20.71 30.59
C PHE A 58 38.42 20.72 29.25
N LEU A 59 38.93 21.47 28.26
CA LEU A 59 38.30 21.61 26.94
C LEU A 59 38.44 20.35 26.07
N ARG A 60 39.39 19.46 26.38
CA ARG A 60 39.63 18.18 25.70
C ARG A 60 39.69 18.33 24.17
N PRO A 61 40.82 18.81 23.63
CA PRO A 61 40.97 18.95 22.19
C PRO A 61 40.89 17.59 21.48
N THR A 62 40.27 17.61 20.31
CA THR A 62 39.88 16.45 19.52
C THR A 62 40.26 16.71 18.07
N PHE A 63 40.90 15.74 17.41
CA PHE A 63 41.15 15.82 15.98
C PHE A 63 40.05 15.06 15.23
N LEU A 64 39.49 15.71 14.21
CA LEU A 64 38.60 15.05 13.27
C LEU A 64 39.44 14.12 12.37
N GLN A 65 39.39 12.81 12.64
CA GLN A 65 40.06 11.79 11.85
C GLN A 65 39.04 11.09 10.94
N LYS A 66 39.37 10.91 9.66
CA LYS A 66 38.50 10.18 8.72
C LYS A 66 38.23 8.77 9.26
N ALA A 67 36.95 8.35 9.26
CA ALA A 67 36.57 6.97 9.55
C ALA A 67 37.28 6.05 8.55
N ARG A 68 37.84 4.93 9.02
CA ARG A 68 38.58 3.95 8.18
C ARG A 68 38.05 2.53 8.32
N GLY A 69 36.98 2.33 9.08
CA GLY A 69 36.40 1.01 9.33
C GLY A 69 35.69 0.50 8.08
N GLU A 70 35.91 -0.78 7.75
CA GLU A 70 35.11 -1.48 6.76
C GLU A 70 34.29 -2.57 7.45
N ALA A 71 33.04 -2.74 7.01
CA ALA A 71 32.16 -3.79 7.51
C ALA A 71 31.49 -4.59 6.40
N ILE A 72 31.25 -5.87 6.66
CA ILE A 72 30.41 -6.75 5.83
C ILE A 72 29.12 -7.00 6.59
N LEU A 73 28.01 -6.67 5.97
CA LEU A 73 26.67 -7.02 6.43
C LEU A 73 26.17 -8.26 5.67
N LEU A 74 26.02 -9.37 6.37
CA LEU A 74 25.52 -10.63 5.85
C LEU A 74 23.99 -10.63 5.88
N THR A 75 23.37 -10.69 4.71
CA THR A 75 21.92 -10.82 4.55
C THR A 75 21.56 -12.23 4.09
N LYS A 76 20.27 -12.60 4.11
CA LYS A 76 19.83 -13.93 3.67
C LYS A 76 20.30 -14.22 2.25
N GLY A 77 20.72 -15.47 1.99
CA GLY A 77 21.16 -15.91 0.68
C GLY A 77 22.56 -15.47 0.27
N TYR A 78 23.40 -14.98 1.20
CA TYR A 78 24.80 -14.64 0.90
C TYR A 78 25.60 -15.88 0.43
N GLN A 79 26.56 -15.66 -0.45
CA GLN A 79 27.48 -16.68 -0.95
C GLN A 79 28.76 -16.69 -0.10
N LYS A 80 29.20 -17.88 0.32
CA LYS A 80 30.40 -18.03 1.16
C LYS A 80 31.67 -17.70 0.39
N GLU A 81 31.69 -18.02 -0.90
CA GLU A 81 32.81 -17.76 -1.81
C GLU A 81 33.10 -16.26 -1.91
N THR A 82 32.06 -15.43 -1.97
CA THR A 82 32.18 -13.97 -2.00
C THR A 82 32.69 -13.42 -0.67
N LEU A 83 32.18 -13.94 0.45
CA LEU A 83 32.64 -13.56 1.80
C LEU A 83 34.14 -13.85 1.98
N ASP A 84 34.58 -15.03 1.57
CA ASP A 84 35.97 -15.47 1.70
C ASP A 84 36.90 -14.65 0.81
N SER A 85 36.45 -14.26 -0.39
CA SER A 85 37.20 -13.36 -1.29
C SER A 85 37.44 -11.99 -0.66
N ILE A 86 36.40 -11.38 -0.07
CA ILE A 86 36.51 -10.06 0.58
C ILE A 86 37.41 -10.12 1.82
N LYS A 87 37.26 -11.16 2.65
CA LYS A 87 38.10 -11.37 3.85
C LYS A 87 39.58 -11.55 3.51
N ARG A 88 39.91 -12.17 2.37
CA ARG A 88 41.30 -12.32 1.92
C ARG A 88 41.93 -10.98 1.55
N THR A 89 41.17 -10.10 0.92
CA THR A 89 41.62 -8.76 0.52
C THR A 89 41.75 -7.82 1.71
N ASN A 90 40.86 -7.91 2.71
CA ASN A 90 40.89 -7.02 3.87
C ASN A 90 40.80 -7.75 5.23
N ARG A 91 41.95 -7.94 5.89
CA ARG A 91 42.06 -8.76 7.12
C ARG A 91 41.47 -8.13 8.39
N ARG A 92 41.11 -6.84 8.37
CA ARG A 92 40.55 -6.10 9.53
C ARG A 92 39.06 -5.78 9.40
N ILE A 93 38.37 -6.38 8.43
CA ILE A 93 36.96 -6.10 8.14
C ILE A 93 36.05 -6.70 9.22
N SER A 94 35.11 -5.91 9.73
CA SER A 94 34.11 -6.38 10.69
C SER A 94 33.00 -7.14 9.97
N VAL A 95 32.45 -8.21 10.57
CA VAL A 95 31.35 -8.99 9.97
C VAL A 95 30.14 -8.94 10.89
N LEU A 96 28.99 -8.54 10.35
CA LEU A 96 27.72 -8.46 11.06
C LEU A 96 26.64 -9.28 10.35
N ASP A 97 25.83 -9.98 11.15
CA ASP A 97 24.63 -10.67 10.66
C ASP A 97 23.42 -9.75 10.73
N TYR A 98 22.77 -9.52 9.59
CA TYR A 98 21.57 -8.71 9.52
C TYR A 98 20.35 -9.46 10.09
N ARG A 99 19.67 -8.80 11.03
CA ARG A 99 18.32 -9.19 11.47
C ARG A 99 17.36 -8.04 11.17
N PRO A 100 16.20 -8.31 10.55
CA PRO A 100 15.24 -7.25 10.27
C PRO A 100 14.82 -6.49 11.53
N GLY A 101 14.77 -5.16 11.45
CA GLY A 101 14.44 -4.27 12.56
C GLY A 101 15.57 -4.05 13.58
N MET A 102 16.78 -4.54 13.31
CA MET A 102 17.97 -4.23 14.12
C MET A 102 18.42 -2.79 13.86
N ASP A 103 18.77 -2.07 14.92
CA ASP A 103 19.45 -0.77 14.81
C ASP A 103 20.93 -0.99 14.47
N LEU A 104 21.30 -0.63 13.25
CA LEU A 104 22.65 -0.71 12.72
C LEU A 104 23.39 0.63 12.83
N SER A 105 22.71 1.73 13.16
CA SER A 105 23.27 3.08 13.29
C SER A 105 24.59 3.13 14.09
N PRO A 106 24.69 2.57 15.32
CA PRO A 106 25.95 2.66 16.09
C PRO A 106 27.13 1.97 15.41
N THR A 107 26.86 0.94 14.60
CA THR A 107 27.92 0.25 13.86
C THR A 107 28.23 1.00 12.57
N LEU A 108 27.22 1.39 11.81
CA LEU A 108 27.35 2.10 10.52
C LEU A 108 27.99 3.49 10.67
N ASP A 109 27.83 4.14 11.82
CA ASP A 109 28.44 5.44 12.10
C ASP A 109 29.96 5.35 12.27
N SER A 110 30.46 4.21 12.75
CA SER A 110 31.90 3.96 12.91
C SER A 110 32.61 3.50 11.63
N MET A 111 31.84 3.18 10.58
CA MET A 111 32.34 2.59 9.33
C MET A 111 32.37 3.61 8.19
N ASP A 112 33.44 3.59 7.42
CA ASP A 112 33.59 4.38 6.19
C ASP A 112 32.88 3.69 5.03
N HIS A 113 33.07 2.38 4.89
CA HIS A 113 32.52 1.57 3.80
C HIS A 113 31.87 0.27 4.29
N VAL A 114 30.69 -0.03 3.76
CA VAL A 114 29.91 -1.21 4.12
C VAL A 114 29.57 -2.05 2.89
N PHE A 115 29.95 -3.32 2.91
CA PHE A 115 29.57 -4.31 1.91
C PHE A 115 28.31 -5.05 2.36
N ILE A 116 27.25 -5.02 1.56
CA ILE A 116 26.02 -5.78 1.85
C ILE A 116 26.02 -7.00 0.92
N LEU A 117 26.06 -8.20 1.50
CA LEU A 117 26.09 -9.46 0.74
C LEU A 117 24.75 -10.19 0.84
N GLY A 118 24.22 -10.69 -0.28
CA GLY A 118 23.03 -11.55 -0.31
C GLY A 118 21.83 -10.88 -0.97
N HIS A 119 20.62 -11.14 -0.45
CA HIS A 119 19.38 -10.56 -1.00
C HIS A 119 19.16 -9.08 -0.65
N GLY A 120 19.85 -8.55 0.37
CA GLY A 120 19.71 -7.16 0.84
C GLY A 120 18.91 -7.01 2.14
N VAL A 121 18.68 -5.76 2.54
CA VAL A 121 17.97 -5.38 3.78
C VAL A 121 16.50 -5.09 3.51
N ARG A 122 15.63 -5.28 4.51
CA ARG A 122 14.19 -5.01 4.36
C ARG A 122 13.94 -3.52 4.09
N GLU A 123 12.83 -3.24 3.41
CA GLU A 123 12.47 -1.89 2.98
C GLU A 123 12.42 -0.89 4.14
N TYR A 124 11.81 -1.29 5.25
CA TYR A 124 11.72 -0.47 6.47
C TYR A 124 13.06 -0.27 7.20
N ASP A 125 14.15 -0.93 6.79
CA ASP A 125 15.50 -0.72 7.32
C ASP A 125 16.39 0.09 6.35
N LEU A 126 15.94 0.37 5.11
CA LEU A 126 16.74 1.06 4.10
C LEU A 126 17.14 2.49 4.52
N TRP A 127 16.34 3.15 5.35
CA TRP A 127 16.61 4.51 5.81
C TRP A 127 17.95 4.64 6.55
N GLN A 128 18.39 3.57 7.22
CA GLN A 128 19.67 3.50 7.97
C GLN A 128 20.89 3.65 7.05
N PHE A 129 20.71 3.43 5.74
CA PHE A 129 21.78 3.36 4.74
C PHE A 129 21.87 4.61 3.86
N THR A 130 21.11 5.66 4.17
CA THR A 130 21.01 6.89 3.34
C THR A 130 22.28 7.73 3.30
N ARG A 131 23.18 7.59 4.29
CA ARG A 131 24.36 8.46 4.50
C ARG A 131 25.70 7.73 4.49
N GLY A 132 25.78 6.50 3.98
CA GLY A 132 26.99 5.66 4.00
C GLY A 132 27.53 5.35 2.60
N HIS A 133 28.85 5.12 2.50
CA HIS A 133 29.41 4.47 1.30
C HIS A 133 29.08 2.98 1.37
N ILE A 134 28.30 2.49 0.42
CA ILE A 134 27.75 1.13 0.45
C ILE A 134 27.98 0.45 -0.88
N SER A 135 28.52 -0.76 -0.83
CA SER A 135 28.61 -1.64 -1.98
C SER A 135 27.69 -2.85 -1.77
N PHE A 136 26.59 -2.87 -2.51
CA PHE A 136 25.67 -4.00 -2.50
C PHE A 136 26.11 -5.06 -3.51
N ILE A 137 26.40 -6.27 -3.03
CA ILE A 137 26.76 -7.43 -3.85
C ILE A 137 25.60 -8.43 -3.81
N PRO A 138 24.70 -8.38 -4.80
CA PRO A 138 23.48 -9.17 -4.80
C PRO A 138 23.75 -10.66 -5.05
N SER A 139 22.98 -11.52 -4.39
CA SER A 139 22.85 -12.94 -4.76
C SER A 139 21.49 -13.23 -5.40
N GLU A 140 21.45 -14.23 -6.29
CA GLU A 140 20.20 -14.64 -6.91
C GLU A 140 19.37 -15.51 -5.98
N VAL A 141 18.05 -15.27 -5.97
CA VAL A 141 17.08 -16.20 -5.36
C VAL A 141 17.10 -17.50 -6.16
N SER A 142 17.32 -18.63 -5.49
CA SER A 142 17.56 -19.93 -6.14
C SER A 142 16.28 -20.59 -6.67
N GLU A 143 15.22 -20.66 -5.89
CA GLU A 143 13.99 -21.38 -6.25
C GLU A 143 12.75 -20.87 -5.51
N GLY A 144 11.59 -20.88 -6.19
CA GLY A 144 10.28 -20.66 -5.60
C GLY A 144 9.43 -19.64 -6.37
N ILE A 145 8.27 -19.28 -5.82
CA ILE A 145 7.40 -18.25 -6.40
C ILE A 145 8.05 -16.88 -6.20
N VAL A 146 8.45 -16.22 -7.28
CA VAL A 146 9.17 -14.93 -7.30
C VAL A 146 8.27 -13.76 -7.72
N ARG A 147 7.07 -14.05 -8.26
CA ARG A 147 6.01 -13.08 -8.52
C ARG A 147 4.67 -13.77 -8.29
N LEU A 148 3.74 -13.06 -7.66
CA LEU A 148 2.41 -13.53 -7.34
C LEU A 148 1.40 -12.41 -7.60
N ASN A 149 0.27 -12.74 -8.22
CA ASN A 149 -0.85 -11.87 -8.47
C ASN A 149 -2.15 -12.64 -8.27
N TYR A 150 -3.07 -12.10 -7.48
CA TYR A 150 -4.40 -12.67 -7.26
C TYR A 150 -5.32 -11.63 -6.63
N ASN A 151 -6.63 -11.81 -6.80
CA ASN A 151 -7.63 -10.96 -6.16
C ASN A 151 -7.76 -11.35 -4.69
N GLN A 152 -7.20 -10.51 -3.81
CA GLN A 152 -7.23 -10.71 -2.36
C GLN A 152 -8.59 -10.40 -1.73
N ARG A 153 -9.42 -9.64 -2.46
CA ARG A 153 -10.80 -9.31 -2.13
C ARG A 153 -11.67 -9.60 -3.35
N ALA A 154 -12.69 -10.42 -3.17
CA ALA A 154 -13.57 -10.89 -4.25
C ALA A 154 -15.01 -11.04 -3.73
N GLN A 155 -15.98 -11.29 -4.62
CA GLN A 155 -17.37 -11.55 -4.26
C GLN A 155 -17.69 -13.04 -4.32
N VAL A 156 -18.74 -13.46 -3.60
CA VAL A 156 -19.28 -14.82 -3.75
C VAL A 156 -19.69 -15.05 -5.21
N GLY A 157 -19.25 -16.16 -5.78
CA GLY A 157 -19.48 -16.53 -7.18
C GLY A 157 -18.29 -16.22 -8.10
N ASP A 158 -17.40 -15.31 -7.71
CA ASP A 158 -16.19 -15.00 -8.49
C ASP A 158 -15.23 -16.20 -8.54
N ASP A 159 -14.39 -16.21 -9.57
CA ASP A 159 -13.26 -17.14 -9.64
C ASP A 159 -12.01 -16.50 -9.03
N LEU A 160 -11.40 -17.20 -8.07
CA LEU A 160 -10.07 -16.91 -7.57
C LEU A 160 -9.04 -17.41 -8.58
N MET A 161 -8.43 -16.48 -9.28
CA MET A 161 -7.33 -16.71 -10.21
C MET A 161 -6.00 -16.33 -9.56
N VAL A 162 -5.10 -17.30 -9.44
CA VAL A 162 -3.79 -17.16 -8.81
C VAL A 162 -2.72 -17.32 -9.88
N GLU A 163 -2.06 -16.23 -10.19
CA GLU A 163 -1.08 -16.16 -11.27
C GLU A 163 0.28 -15.74 -10.75
N GLY A 164 1.34 -16.16 -11.43
CA GLY A 164 2.67 -15.78 -10.99
C GLY A 164 3.79 -16.30 -11.86
N ILE A 165 5.00 -16.10 -11.34
CA ILE A 165 6.23 -16.64 -11.90
C ILE A 165 6.89 -17.50 -10.82
N TYR A 166 7.15 -18.76 -11.16
CA TYR A 166 7.93 -19.69 -10.37
C TYR A 166 9.34 -19.77 -10.97
N LYS A 167 10.38 -19.49 -10.17
CA LYS A 167 11.77 -19.72 -10.56
C LYS A 167 12.10 -21.17 -10.22
N ASN A 168 12.26 -21.97 -11.26
CA ASN A 168 12.39 -23.40 -11.17
C ASN A 168 13.84 -23.87 -11.35
N GLN A 169 14.25 -24.83 -10.53
CA GLN A 169 15.51 -25.57 -10.71
C GLN A 169 15.25 -26.98 -11.23
N ASP A 170 14.07 -27.56 -10.93
CA ASP A 170 13.71 -28.93 -11.29
C ASP A 170 12.49 -28.96 -12.22
N PRO A 171 12.62 -29.47 -13.46
CA PRO A 171 11.54 -29.49 -14.45
C PRO A 171 10.30 -30.31 -14.07
N GLN A 172 10.33 -31.07 -12.96
CA GLN A 172 9.21 -31.88 -12.46
C GLN A 172 8.48 -31.25 -11.26
N THR A 173 8.68 -29.95 -11.01
CA THR A 173 7.99 -29.25 -9.92
C THR A 173 6.48 -29.10 -10.20
N LYS A 174 5.65 -29.52 -9.25
CA LYS A 174 4.18 -29.37 -9.30
C LYS A 174 3.70 -28.30 -8.33
N LEU A 175 2.91 -27.35 -8.82
CA LEU A 175 2.19 -26.38 -7.99
C LEU A 175 0.74 -26.83 -7.79
N ILE A 176 0.24 -26.73 -6.57
CA ILE A 176 -1.09 -27.16 -6.18
C ILE A 176 -1.76 -26.03 -5.39
N LEU A 177 -2.93 -25.58 -5.85
CA LEU A 177 -3.82 -24.72 -5.08
C LEU A 177 -4.64 -25.60 -4.13
N LYS A 178 -4.52 -25.35 -2.84
CA LYS A 178 -5.28 -26.02 -1.79
C LYS A 178 -6.35 -25.11 -1.21
N GLY A 179 -7.52 -25.68 -0.97
CA GLY A 179 -8.63 -25.02 -0.30
C GLY A 179 -8.38 -24.79 1.19
N PRO A 180 -9.28 -24.06 1.86
CA PRO A 180 -9.17 -23.78 3.29
C PRO A 180 -9.19 -25.05 4.17
N GLY A 181 -9.83 -26.12 3.69
CA GLY A 181 -9.86 -27.44 4.33
C GLY A 181 -8.65 -28.33 4.02
N GLY A 182 -7.75 -27.91 3.13
CA GLY A 182 -6.56 -28.66 2.72
C GLY A 182 -6.71 -29.49 1.44
N ASP A 183 -7.92 -29.58 0.89
CA ASP A 183 -8.21 -30.29 -0.37
C ASP A 183 -7.48 -29.64 -1.55
N ALA A 184 -6.98 -30.44 -2.49
CA ALA A 184 -6.44 -29.93 -3.74
C ALA A 184 -7.57 -29.46 -4.66
N LEU A 185 -7.57 -28.18 -5.03
CA LEU A 185 -8.58 -27.56 -5.88
C LEU A 185 -8.13 -27.50 -7.33
N ASP A 186 -6.85 -27.21 -7.56
CA ASP A 186 -6.25 -27.12 -8.89
C ASP A 186 -4.75 -27.40 -8.82
N SER A 187 -4.13 -27.77 -9.95
CA SER A 187 -2.69 -27.99 -10.02
C SER A 187 -2.11 -27.78 -11.41
N VAL A 188 -0.84 -27.39 -11.46
CA VAL A 188 -0.10 -27.21 -12.72
C VAL A 188 1.34 -27.71 -12.58
N MET A 189 1.85 -28.34 -13.64
CA MET A 189 3.25 -28.74 -13.74
C MET A 189 4.08 -27.57 -14.28
N VAL A 190 5.16 -27.23 -13.60
CA VAL A 190 6.08 -26.17 -14.01
C VAL A 190 7.21 -26.79 -14.84
N SER A 191 7.01 -26.84 -16.16
CA SER A 191 7.97 -27.45 -17.08
C SER A 191 9.17 -26.53 -17.34
N GLY A 192 10.38 -27.09 -17.25
CA GLY A 192 11.63 -26.40 -17.60
C GLY A 192 12.30 -25.65 -16.44
N THR A 193 13.54 -25.21 -16.66
CA THR A 193 14.34 -24.46 -15.69
C THR A 193 14.15 -22.95 -15.83
N GLY A 194 14.49 -22.19 -14.80
CA GLY A 194 14.37 -20.73 -14.80
C GLY A 194 12.96 -20.22 -14.52
N ASN A 195 12.62 -19.04 -15.04
CA ASN A 195 11.36 -18.37 -14.73
C ASN A 195 10.21 -18.91 -15.59
N GLN A 196 9.25 -19.57 -14.94
CA GLN A 196 8.08 -20.16 -15.59
C GLN A 196 6.80 -19.51 -15.07
N ARG A 197 5.87 -19.22 -15.98
CA ARG A 197 4.55 -18.67 -15.61
C ARG A 197 3.64 -19.80 -15.14
N PHE A 198 2.79 -19.52 -14.17
CA PHE A 198 1.76 -20.45 -13.73
C PHE A 198 0.44 -19.71 -13.50
N GLN A 199 -0.66 -20.45 -13.61
CA GLN A 199 -2.01 -20.01 -13.31
C GLN A 199 -2.74 -21.16 -12.62
N LEU A 200 -3.45 -20.86 -11.54
CA LEU A 200 -4.30 -21.78 -10.79
C LEU A 200 -5.65 -21.11 -10.56
N LYS A 201 -6.74 -21.87 -10.56
CA LYS A 201 -8.10 -21.33 -10.50
C LYS A 201 -9.00 -22.12 -9.55
N THR A 202 -9.89 -21.42 -8.84
CA THR A 202 -11.02 -22.04 -8.11
C THR A 202 -12.20 -21.09 -8.01
N ASN A 203 -13.41 -21.61 -7.85
CA ASN A 203 -14.59 -20.79 -7.60
C ASN A 203 -14.80 -20.48 -6.11
N LEU A 204 -15.25 -19.27 -5.79
CA LEU A 204 -15.51 -18.79 -4.43
C LEU A 204 -16.98 -18.98 -4.03
N LYS A 205 -17.26 -19.97 -3.20
CA LYS A 205 -18.64 -20.43 -2.93
C LYS A 205 -19.34 -19.78 -1.74
N ALA A 206 -18.61 -19.15 -0.84
CA ALA A 206 -19.16 -18.63 0.41
C ALA A 206 -18.51 -17.31 0.80
N ARG A 207 -19.24 -16.48 1.55
CA ARG A 207 -18.74 -15.24 2.15
C ARG A 207 -17.84 -15.58 3.33
N GLY A 208 -16.74 -14.84 3.50
CA GLY A 208 -15.90 -14.95 4.71
C GLY A 208 -14.43 -14.67 4.49
N LYS A 209 -13.65 -14.96 5.54
CA LYS A 209 -12.19 -14.84 5.58
C LYS A 209 -11.60 -16.24 5.33
N PHE A 210 -11.04 -16.49 4.15
CA PHE A 210 -10.53 -17.81 3.77
C PHE A 210 -9.02 -17.82 3.62
N LEU A 211 -8.40 -18.90 4.09
CA LEU A 211 -6.95 -19.11 3.96
C LEU A 211 -6.70 -20.27 3.00
N TYR A 212 -6.54 -19.95 1.72
CA TYR A 212 -6.08 -20.91 0.73
C TYR A 212 -4.58 -21.15 0.90
N HIS A 213 -4.03 -22.14 0.21
CA HIS A 213 -2.59 -22.38 0.21
C HIS A 213 -2.09 -22.71 -1.19
N VAL A 214 -0.89 -22.23 -1.53
CA VAL A 214 -0.16 -22.70 -2.71
C VAL A 214 0.97 -23.61 -2.21
N GLN A 215 0.89 -24.88 -2.61
CA GLN A 215 1.88 -25.89 -2.29
C GLN A 215 2.75 -26.16 -3.51
N SER A 216 4.07 -26.11 -3.35
CA SER A 216 5.03 -26.58 -4.35
C SER A 216 5.61 -27.92 -3.92
N ASN A 217 5.47 -28.93 -4.78
CA ASN A 217 6.07 -30.24 -4.63
C ASN A 217 7.22 -30.38 -5.61
N ASN A 218 8.44 -30.46 -5.09
CA ASN A 218 9.64 -30.76 -5.86
C ASN A 218 10.06 -32.23 -5.57
N PRO A 219 10.46 -33.02 -6.59
CA PRO A 219 10.96 -34.39 -6.42
C PRO A 219 12.14 -34.55 -5.44
N ALA A 220 12.95 -33.51 -5.22
CA ALA A 220 14.01 -33.46 -4.20
C ALA A 220 13.49 -33.33 -2.75
N ASP A 221 12.26 -33.80 -2.52
CA ASP A 221 11.55 -33.97 -1.24
C ASP A 221 11.26 -32.70 -0.41
N THR A 222 11.26 -31.53 -1.05
CA THR A 222 10.95 -30.27 -0.36
C THR A 222 9.53 -29.78 -0.67
N ILE A 223 8.55 -30.22 0.13
CA ILE A 223 7.19 -29.65 0.10
C ILE A 223 7.20 -28.29 0.78
N LYS A 224 6.94 -27.22 0.02
CA LYS A 224 6.75 -25.86 0.57
C LYS A 224 5.31 -25.43 0.39
N THR A 225 4.67 -25.06 1.48
CA THR A 225 3.28 -24.57 1.48
C THR A 225 3.26 -23.12 1.92
N ASN A 226 2.63 -22.25 1.14
CA ASN A 226 2.49 -20.83 1.46
C ASN A 226 1.00 -20.44 1.56
N PRO A 227 0.61 -19.70 2.61
CA PRO A 227 -0.77 -19.26 2.78
C PRO A 227 -1.14 -18.18 1.77
N LEU A 228 -2.39 -18.22 1.30
CA LEU A 228 -2.99 -17.34 0.32
C LEU A 228 -4.32 -16.80 0.88
N PRO A 229 -4.30 -15.70 1.64
CA PRO A 229 -5.48 -15.13 2.27
C PRO A 229 -6.41 -14.45 1.26
N VAL A 230 -7.68 -14.81 1.28
CA VAL A 230 -8.72 -14.25 0.41
C VAL A 230 -9.92 -13.84 1.25
N TYR A 231 -10.34 -12.58 1.12
CA TYR A 231 -11.55 -12.07 1.73
C TYR A 231 -12.68 -12.06 0.70
N VAL A 232 -13.73 -12.82 0.97
CA VAL A 232 -14.89 -12.95 0.07
C VAL A 232 -16.05 -12.16 0.67
N ASP A 233 -16.37 -11.03 0.04
CA ASP A 233 -17.56 -10.25 0.38
C ASP A 233 -18.82 -11.00 -0.04
N GLY A 234 -19.87 -10.88 0.77
CA GLY A 234 -21.21 -11.25 0.34
C GLY A 234 -21.69 -10.28 -0.74
N ASN A 235 -22.55 -10.76 -1.62
CA ASN A 235 -23.24 -9.86 -2.53
C ASN A 235 -24.12 -8.91 -1.70
N THR A 236 -23.91 -7.59 -1.80
CA THR A 236 -24.76 -6.62 -1.11
C THR A 236 -26.08 -6.51 -1.87
N PRO A 237 -27.22 -6.90 -1.27
CA PRO A 237 -28.49 -6.88 -1.98
C PRO A 237 -28.87 -5.44 -2.30
N LEU A 238 -29.01 -5.13 -3.59
CA LEU A 238 -29.50 -3.84 -4.06
C LEU A 238 -31.01 -3.75 -3.85
N ASN A 239 -31.48 -2.56 -3.52
CA ASN A 239 -32.89 -2.21 -3.58
C ASN A 239 -33.20 -1.66 -4.98
N ILE A 240 -33.95 -2.43 -5.76
CA ILE A 240 -34.20 -2.19 -7.18
C ILE A 240 -35.70 -1.96 -7.41
N LEU A 241 -36.04 -0.85 -8.07
CA LEU A 241 -37.40 -0.58 -8.53
C LEU A 241 -37.46 -0.70 -10.06
N ILE A 242 -38.34 -1.55 -10.57
CA ILE A 242 -38.58 -1.71 -12.00
C ILE A 242 -39.93 -1.07 -12.34
N ILE A 243 -39.96 -0.12 -13.27
CA ILE A 243 -41.18 0.58 -13.71
C ILE A 243 -41.36 0.39 -15.21
N ASN A 244 -42.44 -0.31 -15.59
CA ASN A 244 -42.76 -0.58 -17.00
C ASN A 244 -44.19 -0.20 -17.36
N GLU A 245 -44.36 0.21 -18.62
CA GLU A 245 -45.61 0.62 -19.25
C GLU A 245 -46.44 -0.62 -19.61
N PHE A 246 -45.78 -1.76 -19.87
CA PHE A 246 -46.42 -3.06 -20.11
C PHE A 246 -45.51 -4.22 -19.67
N PRO A 247 -46.06 -5.40 -19.35
CA PRO A 247 -45.25 -6.59 -19.07
C PRO A 247 -44.44 -7.02 -20.30
N SER A 248 -43.16 -7.35 -20.12
CA SER A 248 -42.31 -7.90 -21.19
C SER A 248 -41.61 -9.19 -20.76
N PHE A 249 -41.19 -10.01 -21.74
CA PHE A 249 -40.36 -11.19 -21.46
C PHE A 249 -39.05 -10.77 -20.79
N GLU A 250 -38.40 -9.72 -21.29
CA GLU A 250 -37.16 -9.21 -20.72
C GLU A 250 -37.31 -8.87 -19.24
N THR A 251 -38.35 -8.10 -18.87
CA THR A 251 -38.66 -7.80 -17.46
C THR A 251 -38.91 -9.07 -16.63
N LYS A 252 -39.61 -10.07 -17.19
CA LYS A 252 -39.91 -11.32 -16.48
C LYS A 252 -38.63 -12.06 -16.12
N TYR A 253 -37.68 -12.17 -17.02
CA TYR A 253 -36.43 -12.87 -16.77
C TYR A 253 -35.48 -12.04 -15.90
N LEU A 254 -35.42 -10.73 -16.12
CA LEU A 254 -34.60 -9.83 -15.32
C LEU A 254 -35.02 -9.82 -13.85
N LYS A 255 -36.32 -9.67 -13.54
CA LYS A 255 -36.80 -9.65 -12.15
C LYS A 255 -36.53 -10.99 -11.45
N ASN A 256 -36.65 -12.12 -12.17
CA ASN A 256 -36.37 -13.44 -11.63
C ASN A 256 -34.88 -13.60 -11.34
N PHE A 257 -34.01 -13.19 -12.27
CA PHE A 257 -32.56 -13.20 -12.08
C PHE A 257 -32.14 -12.36 -10.87
N LEU A 258 -32.60 -11.10 -10.80
CA LEU A 258 -32.32 -10.21 -9.67
C LEU A 258 -32.77 -10.80 -8.33
N SER A 259 -33.96 -11.41 -8.33
CA SER A 259 -34.51 -12.09 -7.15
C SER A 259 -33.67 -13.29 -6.73
N LEU A 260 -33.19 -14.10 -7.69
CA LEU A 260 -32.34 -15.28 -7.43
C LEU A 260 -30.94 -14.89 -6.92
N GLU A 261 -30.39 -13.76 -7.39
CA GLU A 261 -29.13 -13.20 -6.87
C GLU A 261 -29.30 -12.52 -5.49
N GLY A 262 -30.50 -12.56 -4.91
CA GLY A 262 -30.79 -12.08 -3.55
C GLY A 262 -31.07 -10.58 -3.44
N HIS A 263 -31.22 -9.87 -4.57
CA HIS A 263 -31.58 -8.44 -4.55
C HIS A 263 -33.04 -8.25 -4.13
N ARG A 264 -33.34 -7.07 -3.58
CA ARG A 264 -34.71 -6.65 -3.22
C ARG A 264 -35.31 -5.95 -4.43
N VAL A 265 -36.36 -6.53 -5.00
CA VAL A 265 -36.96 -6.01 -6.24
C VAL A 265 -38.42 -5.66 -6.00
N ILE A 266 -38.79 -4.46 -6.41
CA ILE A 266 -40.19 -4.02 -6.52
C ILE A 266 -40.47 -3.77 -8.00
N VAL A 267 -41.52 -4.38 -8.53
CA VAL A 267 -41.91 -4.21 -9.93
C VAL A 267 -43.27 -3.52 -10.00
N LYS A 268 -43.31 -2.35 -10.61
CA LYS A 268 -44.53 -1.60 -10.94
C LYS A 268 -44.78 -1.73 -12.43
N THR A 269 -45.88 -2.37 -12.80
CA THR A 269 -46.28 -2.50 -14.21
C THR A 269 -47.67 -1.91 -14.41
N LYS A 270 -47.81 -1.05 -15.42
CA LYS A 270 -49.12 -0.47 -15.77
C LYS A 270 -49.97 -1.53 -16.49
N LEU A 271 -51.21 -1.70 -16.04
CA LEU A 271 -52.18 -2.63 -16.64
C LEU A 271 -53.16 -1.89 -17.57
N THR A 272 -53.69 -0.76 -17.09
CA THR A 272 -54.58 0.13 -17.85
C THR A 272 -54.31 1.58 -17.45
N LYS A 273 -55.03 2.55 -18.03
CA LYS A 273 -55.01 3.94 -17.57
C LYS A 273 -55.25 3.98 -16.05
N GLN A 274 -54.26 4.50 -15.32
CA GLN A 274 -54.25 4.63 -13.85
C GLN A 274 -54.35 3.33 -13.02
N LYS A 275 -54.25 2.13 -13.62
CA LYS A 275 -54.17 0.86 -12.86
C LYS A 275 -52.80 0.24 -12.99
N TYR A 276 -52.25 -0.18 -11.86
CA TYR A 276 -50.91 -0.74 -11.74
C TYR A 276 -50.95 -2.08 -11.01
N LYS A 277 -50.07 -2.98 -11.43
CA LYS A 277 -49.75 -4.21 -10.72
C LYS A 277 -48.40 -4.02 -10.02
N PHE A 278 -48.33 -4.45 -8.77
CA PHE A 278 -47.10 -4.51 -7.99
C PHE A 278 -46.70 -5.95 -7.73
N GLU A 279 -45.41 -6.25 -7.91
CA GLU A 279 -44.80 -7.52 -7.54
C GLU A 279 -43.57 -7.26 -6.66
N TYR A 280 -43.38 -8.08 -5.64
CA TYR A 280 -42.36 -7.90 -4.60
C TYR A 280 -41.52 -9.17 -4.48
N PHE A 281 -40.20 -9.01 -4.53
CA PHE A 281 -39.23 -10.10 -4.42
C PHE A 281 -38.17 -9.71 -3.39
N ASN A 282 -37.98 -10.54 -2.36
CA ASN A 282 -37.07 -10.27 -1.23
C ASN A 282 -37.26 -8.89 -0.56
N SER A 283 -38.44 -8.28 -0.71
CA SER A 283 -38.78 -6.92 -0.27
C SER A 283 -40.12 -6.90 0.45
N ASP A 284 -40.31 -5.89 1.30
CA ASP A 284 -41.59 -5.64 1.97
C ASP A 284 -42.66 -5.22 0.96
N ARG A 285 -43.92 -5.59 1.24
CA ARG A 285 -45.06 -5.32 0.35
C ARG A 285 -45.57 -3.88 0.48
N LEU A 286 -44.74 -2.93 0.11
CA LEU A 286 -45.04 -1.49 0.15
C LEU A 286 -45.20 -0.92 -1.27
N PRO A 287 -46.42 -0.60 -1.74
CA PRO A 287 -46.63 -0.10 -3.10
C PRO A 287 -46.11 1.33 -3.29
N ILE A 288 -45.37 1.54 -4.38
CA ILE A 288 -44.81 2.84 -4.77
C ILE A 288 -45.64 3.41 -5.93
N TYR A 289 -46.68 4.18 -5.60
CA TYR A 289 -47.61 4.73 -6.59
C TYR A 289 -47.06 5.90 -7.41
N SER A 290 -46.23 6.75 -6.81
CA SER A 290 -45.55 7.87 -7.46
C SER A 290 -44.12 7.98 -6.94
N LEU A 291 -43.24 8.67 -7.66
CA LEU A 291 -41.88 8.92 -7.20
C LEU A 291 -41.82 10.16 -6.29
N ASN A 292 -41.30 9.98 -5.07
CA ASN A 292 -41.07 11.06 -4.12
C ASN A 292 -39.77 10.83 -3.35
N ARG A 293 -39.31 11.82 -2.58
CA ARG A 293 -38.03 11.72 -1.85
C ARG A 293 -38.00 10.55 -0.88
N ASP A 294 -39.09 10.32 -0.14
CA ASP A 294 -39.15 9.27 0.88
C ASP A 294 -39.01 7.87 0.29
N ASN A 295 -39.68 7.60 -0.84
CA ASN A 295 -39.66 6.27 -1.44
C ASN A 295 -38.44 6.00 -2.34
N ILE A 296 -37.78 7.03 -2.87
CA ILE A 296 -36.55 6.88 -3.65
C ILE A 296 -35.30 6.78 -2.77
N ALA A 297 -35.29 7.38 -1.58
CA ALA A 297 -34.09 7.47 -0.73
C ALA A 297 -33.41 6.12 -0.44
N SER A 298 -34.21 5.05 -0.31
CA SER A 298 -33.72 3.69 -0.03
C SER A 298 -33.37 2.88 -1.28
N ILE A 299 -33.57 3.42 -2.48
CA ILE A 299 -33.39 2.71 -3.75
C ILE A 299 -31.99 2.95 -4.31
N ASP A 300 -31.34 1.87 -4.74
CA ASP A 300 -30.00 1.89 -5.32
C ASP A 300 -30.03 1.99 -6.85
N LEU A 301 -31.07 1.44 -7.46
CA LEU A 301 -31.24 1.38 -8.92
C LEU A 301 -32.72 1.42 -9.30
N ILE A 302 -33.08 2.29 -10.26
CA ILE A 302 -34.37 2.22 -10.94
C ILE A 302 -34.16 1.74 -12.37
N VAL A 303 -34.92 0.72 -12.78
CA VAL A 303 -35.00 0.23 -14.15
C VAL A 303 -36.30 0.71 -14.76
N PHE A 304 -36.22 1.53 -15.82
CA PHE A 304 -37.37 1.96 -16.59
C PHE A 304 -37.38 1.33 -17.97
N ASP A 305 -38.56 1.13 -18.54
CA ASP A 305 -38.68 1.21 -19.99
C ASP A 305 -38.73 2.67 -20.47
N ASP A 306 -38.27 2.92 -21.71
CA ASP A 306 -38.19 4.26 -22.28
C ASP A 306 -39.55 5.01 -22.25
N ARG A 307 -40.67 4.29 -22.36
CA ARG A 307 -42.01 4.89 -22.34
C ARG A 307 -42.39 5.38 -20.95
N SER A 308 -42.12 4.58 -19.93
CA SER A 308 -42.43 4.87 -18.53
C SER A 308 -41.65 6.07 -18.02
N LEU A 309 -40.37 6.17 -18.41
CA LEU A 309 -39.53 7.33 -18.08
C LEU A 309 -40.08 8.62 -18.70
N ASN A 310 -40.46 8.57 -19.99
CA ASN A 310 -41.02 9.72 -20.69
C ASN A 310 -42.44 10.11 -20.21
N ASN A 311 -43.17 9.17 -19.59
CA ASN A 311 -44.50 9.39 -19.04
C ASN A 311 -44.51 9.94 -17.61
N LEU A 312 -43.35 10.15 -16.98
CA LEU A 312 -43.28 10.74 -15.64
C LEU A 312 -43.86 12.16 -15.62
N SER A 313 -44.56 12.49 -14.53
CA SER A 313 -45.00 13.86 -14.29
C SER A 313 -43.81 14.80 -14.04
N LYS A 314 -44.01 16.11 -14.22
CA LYS A 314 -42.95 17.11 -13.98
C LYS A 314 -42.37 17.06 -12.57
N THR A 315 -43.21 16.74 -11.57
CA THR A 315 -42.79 16.61 -10.18
C THR A 315 -41.95 15.36 -9.96
N GLU A 316 -42.36 14.21 -10.51
CA GLU A 316 -41.58 12.97 -10.47
C GLU A 316 -40.24 13.10 -11.21
N GLN A 317 -40.23 13.79 -12.36
CA GLN A 317 -38.99 14.09 -13.09
C GLN A 317 -38.03 14.93 -12.25
N ALA A 318 -38.53 15.96 -11.55
CA ALA A 318 -37.70 16.80 -10.68
C ALA A 318 -37.09 15.99 -9.52
N VAL A 319 -37.89 15.15 -8.85
CA VAL A 319 -37.41 14.27 -7.78
C VAL A 319 -36.38 13.27 -8.29
N LEU A 320 -36.65 12.64 -9.44
CA LEU A 320 -35.73 11.66 -10.04
C LEU A 320 -34.39 12.33 -10.40
N SER A 321 -34.44 13.49 -11.05
CA SER A 321 -33.25 14.26 -11.40
C SER A 321 -32.46 14.71 -10.17
N GLU A 322 -33.12 15.13 -9.10
CA GLU A 322 -32.46 15.44 -7.82
C GLU A 322 -31.75 14.18 -7.27
N ALA A 323 -32.46 13.06 -7.14
CA ALA A 323 -31.90 11.82 -6.60
C ALA A 323 -30.71 11.27 -7.40
N VAL A 324 -30.73 11.41 -8.74
CA VAL A 324 -29.57 11.04 -9.59
C VAL A 324 -28.42 12.01 -9.36
N ASN A 325 -28.67 13.33 -9.41
CA ASN A 325 -27.59 14.32 -9.33
C ASN A 325 -26.93 14.39 -7.95
N THR A 326 -27.69 14.32 -6.87
CA THR A 326 -27.20 14.58 -5.50
C THR A 326 -27.03 13.31 -4.67
N GLU A 327 -28.00 12.39 -4.73
CA GLU A 327 -28.00 11.19 -3.87
C GLU A 327 -27.31 9.98 -4.53
N GLY A 328 -26.90 10.10 -5.78
CA GLY A 328 -26.16 9.07 -6.51
C GLY A 328 -27.00 7.91 -7.02
N LEU A 329 -28.32 8.09 -7.16
CA LEU A 329 -29.22 7.06 -7.67
C LEU A 329 -28.77 6.55 -9.05
N GLY A 330 -28.81 5.22 -9.22
CA GLY A 330 -28.61 4.58 -10.52
C GLY A 330 -29.90 4.51 -11.33
N LEU A 331 -29.82 4.78 -12.63
CA LEU A 331 -30.94 4.74 -13.56
C LEU A 331 -30.60 3.87 -14.78
N PHE A 332 -31.28 2.74 -14.97
CA PHE A 332 -31.13 1.94 -16.18
C PHE A 332 -32.37 2.08 -17.07
N VAL A 333 -32.18 2.43 -18.33
CA VAL A 333 -33.26 2.64 -19.29
C VAL A 333 -33.24 1.53 -20.33
N GLN A 334 -34.21 0.63 -20.25
CA GLN A 334 -34.44 -0.40 -21.25
C GLN A 334 -35.26 0.18 -22.41
N GLN A 335 -34.74 0.06 -23.62
CA GLN A 335 -35.45 0.54 -24.80
C GLN A 335 -36.52 -0.46 -25.25
N THR A 336 -37.73 0.01 -25.57
CA THR A 336 -38.79 -0.78 -26.21
C THR A 336 -38.75 -0.72 -27.74
N GLY A 337 -37.85 0.11 -28.29
CA GLY A 337 -37.65 0.35 -29.72
C GLY A 337 -36.38 1.17 -29.95
N ASN A 338 -36.05 1.53 -31.18
CA ASN A 338 -34.89 2.38 -31.45
C ASN A 338 -35.17 3.86 -31.08
N ARG A 339 -35.26 4.16 -29.78
CA ARG A 339 -35.72 5.46 -29.24
C ARG A 339 -34.68 6.18 -28.39
N PHE A 340 -33.41 5.83 -28.55
CA PHE A 340 -32.27 6.38 -27.79
C PHE A 340 -32.14 7.91 -27.88
N GLN A 341 -32.59 8.53 -28.98
CA GLN A 341 -32.54 9.99 -29.18
C GLN A 341 -33.73 10.74 -28.52
N THR A 342 -34.67 10.02 -27.89
CA THR A 342 -35.80 10.65 -27.22
C THR A 342 -35.34 11.34 -25.95
N LYS A 343 -35.54 12.66 -25.85
CA LYS A 343 -35.22 13.41 -24.64
C LYS A 343 -36.08 12.94 -23.47
N ASN A 344 -35.42 12.51 -22.40
CA ASN A 344 -36.08 11.91 -21.23
C ASN A 344 -36.09 12.81 -19.99
N GLY A 345 -35.50 14.01 -20.08
CA GLY A 345 -35.48 15.02 -19.01
C GLY A 345 -34.52 14.74 -17.85
N VAL A 346 -33.82 13.60 -17.85
CA VAL A 346 -32.86 13.21 -16.81
C VAL A 346 -31.44 13.11 -17.38
N GLY A 347 -31.28 12.47 -18.55
CA GLY A 347 -29.99 12.26 -19.19
C GLY A 347 -30.13 11.68 -20.60
N ASP A 348 -29.68 12.44 -21.60
CA ASP A 348 -29.76 12.02 -23.00
C ASP A 348 -28.55 11.15 -23.40
N PHE A 349 -28.80 10.21 -24.33
CA PHE A 349 -27.79 9.32 -24.89
C PHE A 349 -27.36 9.78 -26.27
N ASP A 350 -26.05 9.99 -26.44
CA ASP A 350 -25.44 10.36 -27.70
C ASP A 350 -25.14 9.09 -28.52
N VAL A 351 -25.88 8.88 -29.60
CA VAL A 351 -25.81 7.66 -30.44
C VAL A 351 -25.52 7.96 -31.91
N LEU A 352 -24.79 7.05 -32.54
CA LEU A 352 -24.55 7.00 -33.99
C LEU A 352 -25.26 5.78 -34.58
N PRO A 353 -25.85 5.89 -35.78
CA PRO A 353 -26.42 4.73 -36.46
C PRO A 353 -25.33 3.77 -36.94
N VAL A 354 -25.59 2.47 -36.86
CA VAL A 354 -24.71 1.41 -37.40
C VAL A 354 -25.53 0.38 -38.17
N GLU A 355 -24.94 -0.25 -39.18
CA GLU A 355 -25.65 -1.25 -40.01
C GLU A 355 -25.85 -2.58 -39.30
N GLU A 356 -24.88 -2.98 -38.45
CA GLU A 356 -24.92 -4.25 -37.74
C GLU A 356 -26.11 -4.34 -36.77
N ASN A 357 -26.89 -5.40 -36.91
CA ASN A 357 -28.03 -5.70 -36.03
C ASN A 357 -27.76 -6.87 -35.08
N THR A 358 -26.53 -7.40 -35.05
CA THR A 358 -26.14 -8.50 -34.17
C THR A 358 -24.84 -8.20 -33.44
N LEU A 359 -24.63 -8.87 -32.31
CA LEU A 359 -23.46 -8.71 -31.46
C LEU A 359 -22.94 -10.06 -31.00
N LYS A 360 -21.60 -10.23 -31.04
CA LYS A 360 -20.89 -11.33 -30.37
C LYS A 360 -20.37 -10.82 -29.03
N ILE A 361 -20.68 -11.53 -27.96
CA ILE A 361 -20.25 -11.13 -26.60
C ILE A 361 -18.77 -11.44 -26.37
N GLU A 362 -18.24 -12.48 -27.03
CA GLU A 362 -16.82 -12.86 -26.95
C GLU A 362 -16.24 -13.23 -28.32
N ALA A 363 -14.92 -13.15 -28.42
CA ALA A 363 -14.16 -13.59 -29.59
C ALA A 363 -14.20 -15.13 -29.71
N GLY A 364 -15.20 -15.66 -30.40
CA GLY A 364 -15.26 -17.07 -30.81
C GLY A 364 -16.55 -17.82 -30.45
N THR A 365 -17.41 -17.25 -29.60
CA THR A 365 -18.56 -17.98 -29.03
C THR A 365 -19.89 -17.58 -29.69
N LYS A 366 -20.72 -18.58 -30.02
CA LYS A 366 -22.15 -18.40 -30.36
C LYS A 366 -22.93 -18.35 -29.03
N PRO A 367 -23.76 -17.33 -28.79
CA PRO A 367 -24.74 -16.85 -29.76
C PRO A 367 -24.50 -15.44 -30.28
N LEU A 368 -24.93 -15.19 -31.52
CA LEU A 368 -25.20 -13.83 -31.97
C LEU A 368 -26.47 -13.35 -31.24
N LEU A 369 -26.35 -12.28 -30.47
CA LEU A 369 -27.52 -11.59 -29.93
C LEU A 369 -27.98 -10.50 -30.88
N GLU A 370 -29.28 -10.26 -30.93
CA GLU A 370 -29.84 -9.10 -31.62
C GLU A 370 -29.46 -7.82 -30.87
N LYS A 371 -29.10 -6.77 -31.62
CA LYS A 371 -28.88 -5.43 -31.09
C LYS A 371 -29.70 -4.37 -31.83
N TYR A 372 -29.88 -3.22 -31.21
CA TYR A 372 -30.27 -2.01 -31.89
C TYR A 372 -29.13 -1.54 -32.80
N GLN A 373 -29.49 -1.02 -33.97
CA GLN A 373 -28.59 -0.45 -34.99
C GLN A 373 -28.07 0.92 -34.58
N VAL A 374 -27.57 1.01 -33.35
CA VAL A 374 -26.98 2.21 -32.77
C VAL A 374 -25.68 1.83 -32.09
N ASP A 375 -24.79 2.80 -32.03
CA ASP A 375 -23.57 2.74 -31.26
C ASP A 375 -23.37 4.03 -30.46
N PHE A 376 -22.64 3.95 -29.35
CA PHE A 376 -22.48 5.09 -28.45
C PHE A 376 -21.16 5.82 -28.67
N THR A 377 -21.20 7.15 -28.72
CA THR A 377 -20.00 7.97 -28.74
C THR A 377 -19.40 8.03 -27.33
N THR A 378 -18.27 7.36 -27.12
CA THR A 378 -17.53 7.48 -25.86
C THR A 378 -16.59 8.68 -25.92
N THR A 379 -17.13 9.87 -25.70
CA THR A 379 -16.33 11.10 -25.54
C THR A 379 -16.34 11.53 -24.08
N GLY A 380 -15.17 11.52 -23.44
CA GLY A 380 -14.97 12.07 -22.09
C GLY A 380 -14.88 11.05 -20.94
N LEU A 381 -14.47 11.54 -19.77
CA LEU A 381 -14.20 10.75 -18.56
C LEU A 381 -15.47 10.27 -17.82
N THR A 382 -16.65 10.78 -18.20
CA THR A 382 -17.92 10.51 -17.54
C THR A 382 -18.74 9.41 -18.22
N ALA A 383 -18.34 8.97 -19.41
CA ALA A 383 -19.00 7.92 -20.17
C ALA A 383 -18.21 6.60 -20.08
N MET A 384 -18.91 5.48 -19.85
CA MET A 384 -18.32 4.15 -19.76
C MET A 384 -19.13 3.13 -20.55
N ARG A 385 -18.45 2.31 -21.35
CA ARG A 385 -19.04 1.15 -22.02
C ARG A 385 -18.98 -0.09 -21.15
N PHE A 386 -20.04 -0.90 -21.24
CA PHE A 386 -20.11 -2.24 -20.67
C PHE A 386 -19.89 -3.25 -21.80
N GLY A 387 -18.65 -3.73 -21.92
CA GLY A 387 -18.25 -4.51 -23.09
C GLY A 387 -18.58 -3.78 -24.39
N ASN A 388 -19.17 -4.50 -25.34
CA ASN A 388 -19.67 -3.97 -26.62
C ASN A 388 -21.21 -3.85 -26.66
N TYR A 389 -21.90 -4.03 -25.53
CA TYR A 389 -23.37 -4.14 -25.46
C TYR A 389 -24.07 -3.08 -24.60
N GLY A 390 -23.37 -2.40 -23.71
CA GLY A 390 -23.97 -1.45 -22.79
C GLY A 390 -23.22 -0.13 -22.71
N TYR A 391 -23.92 0.91 -22.25
CA TYR A 391 -23.37 2.25 -22.09
C TYR A 391 -23.92 2.89 -20.83
N SER A 392 -23.07 3.66 -20.16
CA SER A 392 -23.45 4.53 -19.06
C SER A 392 -22.79 5.89 -19.13
N LYS A 393 -23.45 6.86 -18.53
CA LYS A 393 -23.02 8.24 -18.40
C LYS A 393 -23.25 8.68 -16.95
N GLN A 394 -22.22 9.26 -16.36
CA GLN A 394 -22.30 9.85 -15.03
C GLN A 394 -23.06 11.18 -15.09
N ILE A 395 -24.02 11.36 -14.19
CA ILE A 395 -24.85 12.56 -14.06
C ILE A 395 -24.85 12.96 -12.59
N GLY A 396 -24.16 14.05 -12.26
CA GLY A 396 -23.84 14.42 -10.88
C GLY A 396 -23.11 13.29 -10.16
N HIS A 397 -23.67 12.83 -9.05
CA HIS A 397 -23.17 11.68 -8.28
C HIS A 397 -23.72 10.33 -8.74
N GLY A 398 -24.76 10.32 -9.57
CA GLY A 398 -25.44 9.13 -10.06
C GLY A 398 -24.99 8.73 -11.45
N ARG A 399 -25.66 7.71 -11.99
CA ARG A 399 -25.39 7.21 -13.34
C ARG A 399 -26.68 6.88 -14.06
N ILE A 400 -26.73 7.20 -15.34
CA ILE A 400 -27.73 6.67 -16.25
C ILE A 400 -27.08 5.68 -17.21
N GLY A 401 -27.71 4.55 -17.46
CA GLY A 401 -27.23 3.57 -18.43
C GLY A 401 -28.34 2.94 -19.26
N THR A 402 -27.93 2.29 -20.33
CA THR A 402 -28.80 1.64 -21.32
C THR A 402 -28.02 0.53 -22.02
N THR A 403 -28.70 -0.30 -22.81
CA THR A 403 -28.09 -1.37 -23.60
C THR A 403 -28.54 -1.31 -25.05
N THR A 404 -27.65 -1.71 -25.96
CA THR A 404 -28.00 -1.98 -27.36
C THR A 404 -28.62 -3.36 -27.54
N LEU A 405 -28.48 -4.28 -26.59
CA LEU A 405 -28.99 -5.64 -26.73
C LEU A 405 -30.51 -5.70 -26.73
N LYS A 406 -31.03 -6.63 -27.52
CA LYS A 406 -32.43 -7.02 -27.55
C LYS A 406 -32.56 -8.45 -27.06
N ASN A 407 -33.73 -8.77 -26.50
CA ASN A 407 -34.17 -10.14 -26.26
C ASN A 407 -33.16 -10.99 -25.49
N THR A 408 -32.47 -10.43 -24.48
CA THR A 408 -31.42 -11.16 -23.76
C THR A 408 -31.98 -12.37 -23.00
N TYR A 409 -33.28 -12.36 -22.70
CA TYR A 409 -34.00 -13.51 -22.17
C TYR A 409 -33.88 -14.79 -23.02
N GLN A 410 -33.60 -14.70 -24.32
CA GLN A 410 -33.40 -15.87 -25.17
C GLN A 410 -32.19 -16.69 -24.72
N LEU A 411 -31.16 -16.06 -24.14
CA LEU A 411 -30.03 -16.78 -23.55
C LEU A 411 -30.48 -17.74 -22.45
N VAL A 412 -31.42 -17.30 -21.60
CA VAL A 412 -31.97 -18.11 -20.52
C VAL A 412 -32.77 -19.28 -21.09
N LEU A 413 -33.54 -19.04 -22.16
CA LEU A 413 -34.30 -20.08 -22.87
C LEU A 413 -33.39 -21.11 -23.55
N ASP A 414 -32.23 -20.67 -24.04
CA ASP A 414 -31.20 -21.49 -24.68
C ASP A 414 -30.27 -22.20 -23.67
N GLY A 415 -30.51 -22.05 -22.36
CA GLY A 415 -29.70 -22.65 -21.29
C GLY A 415 -28.38 -21.92 -20.99
N LYS A 416 -28.13 -20.76 -21.61
CA LYS A 416 -26.93 -19.92 -21.47
C LYS A 416 -27.04 -18.96 -20.28
N HIS A 417 -27.21 -19.54 -19.10
CA HIS A 417 -27.43 -18.79 -17.87
C HIS A 417 -26.20 -17.98 -17.42
N SER A 418 -24.99 -18.49 -17.67
CA SER A 418 -23.75 -17.83 -17.29
C SER A 418 -23.53 -16.53 -18.05
N GLU A 419 -23.77 -16.56 -19.36
CA GLU A 419 -23.66 -15.40 -20.25
C GLU A 419 -24.72 -14.35 -19.90
N TYR A 420 -25.96 -14.78 -19.67
CA TYR A 420 -27.02 -13.88 -19.20
C TYR A 420 -26.64 -13.20 -17.88
N LYS A 421 -26.12 -13.96 -16.93
CA LYS A 421 -25.66 -13.46 -15.63
C LYS A 421 -24.54 -12.45 -15.81
N GLU A 422 -23.51 -12.76 -16.59
CA GLU A 422 -22.38 -11.86 -16.82
C GLU A 422 -22.83 -10.52 -17.41
N ILE A 423 -23.66 -10.55 -18.46
CA ILE A 423 -24.21 -9.35 -19.11
C ILE A 423 -24.94 -8.47 -18.11
N TRP A 424 -25.92 -9.02 -17.39
CA TRP A 424 -26.76 -8.24 -16.49
C TRP A 424 -26.00 -7.78 -15.24
N THR A 425 -25.16 -8.64 -14.66
CA THR A 425 -24.30 -8.25 -13.53
C THR A 425 -23.36 -7.11 -13.93
N SER A 426 -22.75 -7.16 -15.12
CA SER A 426 -21.89 -6.09 -15.66
C SER A 426 -22.67 -4.77 -15.80
N MET A 427 -23.84 -4.79 -16.43
CA MET A 427 -24.66 -3.59 -16.64
C MET A 427 -25.19 -2.99 -15.33
N ILE A 428 -25.69 -3.84 -14.42
CA ILE A 428 -26.21 -3.40 -13.11
C ILE A 428 -25.08 -2.80 -12.27
N ASN A 429 -23.92 -3.46 -12.19
CA ASN A 429 -22.77 -2.94 -11.45
C ASN A 429 -22.24 -1.63 -12.01
N GLY A 430 -22.33 -1.44 -13.32
CA GLY A 430 -21.93 -0.22 -13.98
C GLY A 430 -22.83 0.99 -13.73
N VAL A 431 -24.10 0.77 -13.37
CA VAL A 431 -25.12 1.84 -13.24
C VAL A 431 -25.62 2.03 -11.81
N ARG A 432 -25.52 1.01 -10.94
CA ARG A 432 -26.01 1.07 -9.56
C ARG A 432 -25.43 2.26 -8.79
N LYS A 433 -26.19 2.74 -7.80
CA LYS A 433 -25.68 3.65 -6.78
C LYS A 433 -24.40 3.08 -6.18
N LEU A 434 -23.30 3.79 -6.40
CA LEU A 434 -22.08 3.52 -5.66
C LEU A 434 -22.37 4.01 -4.25
N SER A 435 -22.49 3.06 -3.31
CA SER A 435 -22.56 3.40 -1.89
C SER A 435 -21.48 4.44 -1.62
N ARG A 436 -21.88 5.57 -1.04
CA ARG A 436 -20.99 6.66 -0.65
C ARG A 436 -19.97 6.05 0.30
N LYS A 437 -18.87 5.54 -0.23
CA LYS A 437 -17.73 5.06 0.55
C LYS A 437 -17.11 6.31 1.15
N MET A 438 -17.70 6.81 2.23
CA MET A 438 -17.11 7.86 3.07
C MET A 438 -15.80 7.37 3.71
N THR A 439 -15.53 6.08 3.62
CA THR A 439 -14.40 5.40 4.22
C THR A 439 -13.94 4.28 3.27
N MET A 440 -12.69 4.34 2.80
CA MET A 440 -12.09 3.28 2.00
C MET A 440 -10.65 3.04 2.43
N PHE A 441 -10.30 1.79 2.71
CA PHE A 441 -8.91 1.41 2.94
C PHE A 441 -8.23 0.97 1.65
N ARG A 442 -6.93 1.27 1.55
CA ARG A 442 -6.04 0.77 0.51
C ARG A 442 -4.75 0.29 1.16
N SER A 443 -4.25 -0.85 0.71
CA SER A 443 -2.92 -1.37 1.03
C SER A 443 -2.39 -2.12 -0.17
N ASP A 444 -1.06 -2.24 -0.28
CA ASP A 444 -0.42 -2.98 -1.37
C ASP A 444 -0.71 -4.48 -1.28
N PHE A 445 -0.79 -4.99 -0.05
CA PHE A 445 -1.18 -6.35 0.26
C PHE A 445 -2.18 -6.35 1.42
N ASN A 446 -3.09 -7.31 1.44
CA ASN A 446 -3.99 -7.62 2.55
C ASN A 446 -3.38 -8.69 3.46
N TRP A 447 -2.05 -8.71 3.57
CA TRP A 447 -1.35 -9.60 4.46
C TRP A 447 -0.01 -9.01 4.92
N ALA A 448 0.46 -9.50 6.08
CA ALA A 448 1.67 -9.06 6.74
C ALA A 448 2.40 -10.25 7.37
N PHE A 449 3.56 -10.00 7.97
CA PHE A 449 4.25 -10.95 8.83
C PHE A 449 4.21 -10.50 10.28
N VAL A 450 4.31 -11.45 11.20
CA VAL A 450 4.49 -11.15 12.63
C VAL A 450 5.69 -10.21 12.83
N ASN A 451 5.52 -9.18 13.65
CA ASN A 451 6.52 -8.15 13.98
C ASN A 451 7.03 -7.32 12.80
N VAL A 452 6.35 -7.35 11.65
CA VAL A 452 6.69 -6.53 10.48
C VAL A 452 5.66 -5.41 10.33
N PRO A 453 6.08 -4.15 10.06
CA PRO A 453 5.14 -3.05 9.83
C PRO A 453 4.18 -3.36 8.69
N TYR A 454 2.90 -3.11 8.91
CA TYR A 454 1.85 -3.15 7.91
C TYR A 454 1.30 -1.74 7.71
N GLU A 455 1.56 -1.19 6.54
CA GLU A 455 1.14 0.15 6.15
C GLU A 455 -0.19 0.11 5.39
N PHE A 456 -1.04 1.10 5.64
CA PHE A 456 -2.30 1.28 4.95
C PHE A 456 -2.62 2.76 4.75
N CYS A 457 -3.38 3.05 3.71
CA CYS A 457 -4.04 4.33 3.50
C CYS A 457 -5.54 4.20 3.80
N LEU A 458 -6.09 5.23 4.42
CA LEU A 458 -7.50 5.44 4.68
C LEU A 458 -7.95 6.68 3.93
N PHE A 459 -8.95 6.54 3.06
CA PHE A 459 -9.62 7.63 2.39
C PHE A 459 -10.93 7.93 3.10
N THR A 460 -11.06 9.13 3.66
CA THR A 460 -12.27 9.57 4.35
C THR A 460 -12.43 11.08 4.39
N SER A 461 -13.70 11.53 4.37
CA SER A 461 -14.06 12.94 4.57
C SER A 461 -14.19 13.31 6.06
N GLU A 462 -13.94 12.37 6.98
CA GLU A 462 -13.91 12.63 8.43
C GLU A 462 -12.74 13.57 8.78
N VAL A 463 -12.99 14.57 9.64
CA VAL A 463 -12.01 15.62 9.93
C VAL A 463 -10.86 15.08 10.77
N ASN A 464 -11.17 14.22 11.75
CA ASN A 464 -10.21 13.60 12.65
C ASN A 464 -10.46 12.08 12.72
N PRO A 465 -10.04 11.32 11.71
CA PRO A 465 -10.25 9.89 11.69
C PRO A 465 -9.37 9.17 12.72
N ASN A 466 -10.01 8.29 13.49
CA ASN A 466 -9.39 7.33 14.42
C ASN A 466 -9.65 5.87 14.02
N VAL A 467 -8.58 5.13 13.70
CA VAL A 467 -8.68 3.70 13.35
C VAL A 467 -8.21 2.84 14.52
N GLY A 468 -9.03 1.87 14.92
CA GLY A 468 -8.65 0.83 15.88
C GLY A 468 -8.05 -0.40 15.20
N PHE A 469 -7.00 -0.96 15.78
CA PHE A 469 -6.46 -2.26 15.38
C PHE A 469 -7.04 -3.36 16.29
N GLY A 470 -8.21 -3.90 15.89
CA GLY A 470 -9.02 -4.77 16.74
C GLY A 470 -9.31 -4.12 18.10
N ASN A 471 -9.17 -4.90 19.18
CA ASN A 471 -9.29 -4.41 20.56
C ASN A 471 -7.93 -4.07 21.19
N GLN A 472 -6.85 -3.96 20.40
CA GLN A 472 -5.49 -3.84 20.94
C GLN A 472 -5.11 -2.39 21.24
N TYR A 473 -5.17 -1.51 20.24
CA TYR A 473 -4.78 -0.11 20.37
C TYR A 473 -5.33 0.73 19.21
N GLN A 474 -5.30 2.06 19.38
CA GLN A 474 -5.64 3.02 18.34
C GLN A 474 -4.41 3.33 17.48
N VAL A 475 -4.57 3.27 16.17
CA VAL A 475 -3.50 3.49 15.21
C VAL A 475 -3.34 4.99 14.97
N PRO A 476 -2.15 5.57 15.23
CA PRO A 476 -1.89 6.96 14.87
C PRO A 476 -1.92 7.12 13.35
N LEU A 477 -2.62 8.15 12.88
CA LEU A 477 -2.74 8.47 11.45
C LEU A 477 -2.02 9.76 11.11
N ILE A 478 -1.37 9.77 9.95
CA ILE A 478 -0.68 10.92 9.37
C ILE A 478 -1.47 11.38 8.14
N LYS A 479 -1.89 12.64 8.13
CA LYS A 479 -2.62 13.21 7.00
C LYS A 479 -1.70 13.43 5.80
N ASN A 480 -2.15 13.05 4.60
CA ASN A 480 -1.43 13.38 3.38
C ASN A 480 -1.57 14.89 3.08
N PRO A 481 -0.47 15.64 2.89
CA PRO A 481 -0.53 17.07 2.59
C PRO A 481 -1.06 17.39 1.18
N VAL A 482 -1.01 16.42 0.25
CA VAL A 482 -1.42 16.61 -1.15
C VAL A 482 -2.87 16.17 -1.37
N VAL A 483 -3.28 15.05 -0.79
CA VAL A 483 -4.63 14.48 -0.94
C VAL A 483 -5.37 14.63 0.38
N PHE A 484 -6.24 15.64 0.49
CA PHE A 484 -6.86 16.06 1.76
C PHE A 484 -7.68 14.96 2.47
N GLU A 485 -8.27 14.03 1.72
CA GLU A 485 -9.06 12.91 2.26
C GLU A 485 -8.22 11.68 2.58
N GLU A 486 -6.91 11.69 2.33
CA GLU A 486 -6.03 10.55 2.55
C GLU A 486 -5.27 10.65 3.87
N TRP A 487 -5.31 9.55 4.62
CA TRP A 487 -4.63 9.37 5.89
C TRP A 487 -3.81 8.08 5.84
N GLN A 488 -2.59 8.10 6.34
CA GLN A 488 -1.68 6.96 6.34
C GLN A 488 -1.49 6.46 7.77
N GLY A 489 -1.47 5.13 7.95
CA GLY A 489 -1.25 4.50 9.24
C GLY A 489 -0.39 3.26 9.13
N THR A 490 0.29 2.92 10.22
CA THR A 490 1.16 1.75 10.33
C THR A 490 0.80 0.95 11.57
N VAL A 491 0.64 -0.36 11.42
CA VAL A 491 0.44 -1.30 12.54
C VAL A 491 1.55 -2.34 12.62
N TYR A 492 1.79 -2.83 13.83
CA TYR A 492 2.83 -3.81 14.14
C TYR A 492 2.18 -5.06 14.73
N PRO A 493 1.68 -5.97 13.88
CA PRO A 493 0.95 -7.15 14.33
C PRO A 493 1.87 -8.13 15.07
N LYS A 494 1.51 -8.48 16.31
CA LYS A 494 2.30 -9.39 17.17
C LYS A 494 1.89 -10.87 17.04
N ASN A 495 0.67 -11.13 16.63
CA ASN A 495 0.09 -12.47 16.59
C ASN A 495 -0.30 -12.84 15.17
N LYS A 496 -0.13 -14.12 14.81
CA LYS A 496 -0.59 -14.65 13.52
C LYS A 496 -2.12 -14.74 13.44
N GLY A 497 -2.65 -14.78 12.23
CA GLY A 497 -4.08 -14.95 11.95
C GLY A 497 -4.72 -13.74 11.29
N TRP A 498 -6.05 -13.75 11.20
CA TRP A 498 -6.81 -12.64 10.64
C TRP A 498 -6.91 -11.48 11.63
N HIS A 499 -6.58 -10.29 11.17
CA HIS A 499 -6.76 -9.04 11.89
C HIS A 499 -7.64 -8.08 11.10
N GLN A 500 -8.12 -7.05 11.79
CA GLN A 500 -9.01 -6.06 11.21
C GLN A 500 -8.66 -4.65 11.72
N LEU A 501 -8.72 -3.69 10.80
CA LEU A 501 -8.71 -2.27 11.08
C LEU A 501 -10.15 -1.77 11.01
N VAL A 502 -10.59 -1.09 12.07
CA VAL A 502 -11.97 -0.64 12.24
C VAL A 502 -11.95 0.87 12.51
N PRO A 503 -12.53 1.70 11.62
CA PRO A 503 -12.82 3.10 11.93
C PRO A 503 -13.83 3.20 13.07
N GLN A 504 -13.61 4.09 14.03
CA GLN A 504 -14.51 4.21 15.19
C GLN A 504 -15.91 4.74 14.84
N TRP A 505 -16.02 5.60 13.82
CA TRP A 505 -17.30 6.15 13.37
C TRP A 505 -18.02 5.24 12.36
N ASP A 506 -17.33 4.23 11.83
CA ASP A 506 -17.83 3.37 10.76
C ASP A 506 -17.41 1.92 10.99
N SER A 507 -18.30 1.17 11.64
CA SER A 507 -18.10 -0.26 11.89
C SER A 507 -18.39 -1.15 10.67
N ILE A 508 -18.90 -0.58 9.57
CA ILE A 508 -19.28 -1.33 8.37
C ILE A 508 -18.05 -1.50 7.47
N HIS A 509 -17.30 -0.42 7.25
CA HIS A 509 -16.16 -0.41 6.35
C HIS A 509 -14.86 -0.72 7.07
N THR A 510 -14.58 -2.02 7.22
CA THR A 510 -13.36 -2.53 7.86
C THR A 510 -12.35 -3.04 6.82
N GLN A 511 -11.07 -2.94 7.16
CA GLN A 511 -9.99 -3.54 6.38
C GLN A 511 -9.52 -4.82 7.07
N ASN A 512 -9.63 -5.94 6.37
CA ASN A 512 -9.18 -7.24 6.86
C ASN A 512 -7.84 -7.59 6.22
N PHE A 513 -6.91 -8.09 7.02
CA PHE A 513 -5.64 -8.59 6.53
C PHE A 513 -5.16 -9.79 7.35
N TYR A 514 -4.34 -10.64 6.75
CA TYR A 514 -3.84 -11.86 7.39
C TYR A 514 -2.37 -11.74 7.78
N VAL A 515 -2.05 -12.06 9.03
CA VAL A 515 -0.67 -12.02 9.55
C VAL A 515 -0.11 -13.44 9.56
N MET A 516 1.00 -13.62 8.83
CA MET A 516 1.69 -14.90 8.65
C MET A 516 2.89 -15.02 9.58
N ASP A 517 3.30 -16.26 9.85
CA ASP A 517 4.58 -16.56 10.50
C ASP A 517 5.77 -16.16 9.58
N GLU A 518 6.89 -15.81 10.20
CA GLU A 518 8.14 -15.57 9.47
C GLU A 518 8.55 -16.83 8.68
N GLY A 519 9.13 -16.64 7.50
CA GLY A 519 9.60 -17.73 6.65
C GLY A 519 8.61 -18.21 5.59
N ARG A 520 7.34 -17.76 5.64
CA ARG A 520 6.41 -17.93 4.51
C ARG A 520 6.79 -16.98 3.37
N TRP A 521 6.50 -17.40 2.14
CA TRP A 521 6.78 -16.62 0.92
C TRP A 521 8.24 -16.17 0.77
N ASN A 522 9.21 -16.92 1.31
CA ASN A 522 10.63 -16.55 1.28
C ASN A 522 11.15 -16.13 -0.09
N ALA A 523 10.87 -16.89 -1.16
CA ALA A 523 11.32 -16.56 -2.51
C ALA A 523 10.72 -15.23 -3.02
N LEU A 524 9.43 -15.01 -2.78
CA LEU A 524 8.71 -13.80 -3.17
C LEU A 524 9.24 -12.58 -2.39
N THR A 525 9.37 -12.71 -1.07
CA THR A 525 9.88 -11.66 -0.20
C THR A 525 11.33 -11.32 -0.53
N ASN A 526 12.20 -12.32 -0.68
CA ASN A 526 13.61 -12.11 -1.03
C ASN A 526 13.76 -11.47 -2.42
N GLN A 527 12.93 -11.87 -3.40
CA GLN A 527 12.97 -11.26 -4.73
C GLN A 527 12.54 -9.79 -4.70
N ASN A 528 11.50 -9.46 -3.92
CA ASN A 528 11.05 -8.08 -3.75
C ASN A 528 12.12 -7.25 -3.02
N THR A 529 12.71 -7.78 -1.93
CA THR A 529 13.84 -7.15 -1.23
C THR A 529 15.00 -6.88 -2.18
N LEU A 530 15.41 -7.87 -2.97
CA LEU A 530 16.49 -7.74 -3.94
C LEU A 530 16.23 -6.65 -4.98
N LYS A 531 15.00 -6.58 -5.54
CA LYS A 531 14.61 -5.55 -6.50
C LYS A 531 14.67 -4.15 -5.89
N LEU A 532 14.14 -3.98 -4.67
CA LEU A 532 14.15 -2.70 -3.96
C LEU A 532 15.56 -2.25 -3.60
N ASN A 533 16.40 -3.17 -3.10
CA ASN A 533 17.79 -2.87 -2.75
C ASN A 533 18.62 -2.51 -3.98
N LYS A 534 18.47 -3.25 -5.09
CA LYS A 534 19.09 -2.89 -6.37
C LYS A 534 18.67 -1.50 -6.81
N ARG A 535 17.39 -1.16 -6.73
CA ARG A 535 16.91 0.19 -7.05
C ARG A 535 17.57 1.21 -6.14
N PHE A 536 17.42 1.07 -4.83
CA PHE A 536 17.90 2.00 -3.81
C PHE A 536 19.41 2.27 -3.92
N PHE A 537 20.23 1.22 -3.95
CA PHE A 537 21.69 1.34 -4.00
C PHE A 537 22.23 1.71 -5.38
N ASN A 538 21.54 1.41 -6.47
CA ASN A 538 21.97 1.85 -7.82
C ASN A 538 21.54 3.29 -8.13
N SER A 539 20.44 3.79 -7.54
CA SER A 539 19.98 5.17 -7.75
C SER A 539 20.83 6.22 -7.03
N ALA A 540 21.83 5.80 -6.25
CA ALA A 540 22.71 6.69 -5.52
C ALA A 540 24.10 6.74 -6.16
N VAL A 541 24.32 7.74 -7.02
CA VAL A 541 25.50 8.59 -6.82
C VAL A 541 25.25 9.32 -5.49
N SER A 542 25.33 8.59 -4.38
CA SER A 542 25.34 9.20 -3.06
C SER A 542 26.58 10.06 -3.05
N SER A 543 26.39 11.37 -2.98
CA SER A 543 27.45 12.35 -2.72
C SER A 543 28.17 11.90 -1.46
N TYR A 544 29.24 11.13 -1.63
CA TYR A 544 30.03 10.60 -0.55
C TYR A 544 30.68 11.79 0.13
N GLN A 545 30.27 12.05 1.37
CA GLN A 545 30.99 12.96 2.24
C GLN A 545 31.86 12.13 3.16
N ASP A 546 33.16 12.44 3.15
CA ASP A 546 34.12 11.86 4.08
C ASP A 546 33.58 11.99 5.51
N LYS A 547 33.36 10.85 6.18
CA LYS A 547 32.96 10.84 7.60
C LYS A 547 34.20 11.08 8.45
N PHE A 548 34.16 12.10 9.31
CA PHE A 548 35.22 12.37 10.27
C PHE A 548 34.72 12.08 11.70
N LEU A 549 35.46 11.24 12.42
CA LEU A 549 35.20 10.91 13.81
C LEU A 549 36.16 11.72 14.72
N PRO A 550 35.66 12.26 15.85
CA PRO A 550 36.49 12.97 16.80
C PRO A 550 37.38 11.98 17.57
N GLN A 551 38.70 12.04 17.36
CA GLN A 551 39.69 11.30 18.14
C GLN A 551 40.31 12.20 19.22
N ARG A 552 40.20 11.78 20.49
CA ARG A 552 40.74 12.52 21.64
C ARG A 552 42.26 12.59 21.60
N ILE A 553 42.81 13.79 21.79
CA ILE A 553 44.24 13.94 22.10
C ILE A 553 44.47 13.40 23.51
N PRO A 554 45.47 12.52 23.73
CA PRO A 554 45.77 12.02 25.07
C PRO A 554 46.04 13.17 26.04
N SER A 555 45.21 13.30 27.07
CA SER A 555 45.30 14.35 28.09
C SER A 555 46.59 14.31 28.90
N ILE A 556 47.30 13.17 28.88
CA ILE A 556 48.56 12.95 29.61
C ILE A 556 49.62 14.00 29.25
N TRP A 557 49.69 14.44 27.99
CA TRP A 557 50.69 15.42 27.55
C TRP A 557 50.46 16.79 28.19
N PHE A 558 49.20 17.26 28.23
CA PHE A 558 48.86 18.53 28.87
C PHE A 558 49.07 18.46 30.39
N PHE A 559 48.80 17.30 31.00
CA PHE A 559 49.05 17.09 32.43
C PHE A 559 50.54 17.12 32.78
N VAL A 560 51.40 16.46 32.01
CA VAL A 560 52.86 16.43 32.24
C VAL A 560 53.46 17.83 32.07
N VAL A 561 53.03 18.60 31.06
CA VAL A 561 53.50 19.98 30.84
C VAL A 561 53.03 20.90 31.97
N PHE A 562 51.77 20.77 32.41
CA PHE A 562 51.25 21.52 33.56
C PHE A 562 52.04 21.23 34.83
N LEU A 563 52.31 19.95 35.12
CA LEU A 563 53.03 19.53 36.32
C LEU A 563 54.48 20.03 36.29
N SER A 564 55.13 20.03 35.13
CA SER A 564 56.48 20.57 34.94
C SER A 564 56.51 22.10 35.15
N ALA A 565 55.50 22.82 34.67
CA ALA A 565 55.38 24.27 34.86
C ALA A 565 55.13 24.64 36.33
N MET A 566 54.29 23.88 37.04
CA MET A 566 54.07 24.04 38.49
C MET A 566 55.33 23.71 39.30
N ALA A 567 56.03 22.63 38.95
CA ALA A 567 57.29 22.27 39.59
C ALA A 567 58.33 23.39 39.43
N TYR A 568 58.46 23.96 38.21
CA TYR A 568 59.35 25.10 37.96
C TYR A 568 58.98 26.32 38.82
N LEU A 569 57.70 26.73 38.80
CA LEU A 569 57.23 27.90 39.55
C LEU A 569 57.34 27.74 41.07
N TRP A 570 57.32 26.51 41.59
CA TRP A 570 57.48 26.22 43.02
C TRP A 570 58.94 26.05 43.47
N LEU A 571 59.79 25.45 42.62
CA LEU A 571 61.17 25.10 42.96
C LEU A 571 62.12 26.30 42.81
N VAL A 572 61.94 27.10 41.75
CA VAL A 572 62.82 28.24 41.44
C VAL A 572 62.87 29.31 42.54
N PRO A 573 61.76 29.64 43.24
CA PRO A 573 61.81 30.55 44.39
C PRO A 573 62.53 29.97 45.62
N LYS A 574 62.61 28.63 45.75
CA LYS A 574 63.12 27.91 46.93
C LYS A 574 64.56 27.44 46.80
N LEU A 575 65.08 27.27 45.58
CA LEU A 575 66.50 27.00 45.31
C LEU A 575 67.36 28.28 45.44
N ARG A 576 66.93 29.18 46.32
CA ARG A 576 67.49 30.51 46.52
C ARG A 576 68.01 30.64 47.93
#